data_AF-A0AAD1DT02-F1
#
_entry.id   AF-A0AAD1DT02-F1
#
_cell.length_a   1.000
_cell.length_b   1.000
_cell.length_c   1.000
_cell.angle_alpha   90.00
_cell.angle_beta   90.00
_cell.angle_gamma   90.00
#
_symmetry.space_group_name_H-M   'P 1'
#
loop_
_entity.id
_entity.type
_entity.pdbx_description
1 polymer ?
#
loop_
_entity_poly.entity_id
_entity_poly.type
_entity_poly.pdbx_seq_one_letter_code
_entity_poly.pdbx_strand_id
1 'polypeptide(L)'
;MDIRKIVFFLAFTGTYFQAQHSEVQEALKKCRKEFNKKTCLADEDKDSILFYLDNCPTESGPIENRGCPWPDTDKDGILDKDDQCPEIAGPIENNGCIWSDTDGDGVLDKDDACPIIPGLPELHGCPPKKNDCKEYREKANIKFQKFKTDYADIESIYDKINTIILDYMMKGYTKTSASKSAYIYIKYISNNAYFDEHSCYDGIDNEYNFLITKFWNKKALEHAHTKYGKDIYLSTKLSYEDLNALRAHNETLDYIIKYYDQETMKIKIPGKNKSTIGANFSMPIIVTFINPYLIKVEDAKKEMIISYEYKDGQWKSYKK
;
A
#
# COMPACT_ATOMS: atom_id res chain seq x y z
N MET A 1 -58.27 26.51 6.44
CA MET A 1 -57.02 26.34 7.19
C MET A 1 -57.30 25.31 8.28
N ASP A 2 -56.78 24.09 8.12
CA ASP A 2 -57.22 22.92 8.89
C ASP A 2 -56.62 22.94 10.30
N ILE A 3 -57.45 23.26 11.30
CA ILE A 3 -57.08 23.45 12.72
C ILE A 3 -56.39 22.19 13.29
N ARG A 4 -56.66 21.00 12.73
CA ARG A 4 -56.04 19.74 13.17
C ARG A 4 -54.56 19.63 12.82
N LYS A 5 -54.09 20.27 11.75
CA LYS A 5 -52.66 20.28 11.38
C LYS A 5 -51.83 21.23 12.25
N ILE A 6 -52.44 22.30 12.78
CA ILE A 6 -51.78 23.28 13.67
C ILE A 6 -51.56 22.71 15.07
N VAL A 7 -52.52 21.92 15.58
CA VAL A 7 -52.42 21.30 16.92
C VAL A 7 -51.34 20.20 16.97
N PHE A 8 -51.14 19.44 15.89
CA PHE A 8 -50.10 18.41 15.81
C PHE A 8 -48.68 19.00 15.75
N PHE A 9 -48.51 20.16 15.11
CA PHE A 9 -47.21 20.84 15.01
C PHE A 9 -46.80 21.51 16.34
N LEU A 10 -47.77 22.03 17.11
CA LEU A 10 -47.53 22.63 18.43
C LEU A 10 -47.24 21.60 19.54
N ALA A 11 -47.74 20.37 19.41
CA ALA A 11 -47.46 19.30 20.37
C ALA A 11 -46.02 18.74 20.23
N PHE A 12 -45.45 18.75 19.02
CA PHE A 12 -44.10 18.24 18.75
C PHE A 12 -42.98 19.21 19.16
N THR A 13 -43.24 20.53 19.11
CA THR A 13 -42.29 21.55 19.59
C THR A 13 -42.28 21.67 21.12
N GLY A 14 -43.42 21.43 21.78
CA GLY A 14 -43.52 21.50 23.24
C GLY A 14 -42.72 20.43 23.98
N THR A 15 -42.65 19.20 23.45
CA THR A 15 -41.88 18.10 24.07
C THR A 15 -40.37 18.27 23.89
N TYR A 16 -39.94 18.79 22.74
CA TYR A 16 -38.52 19.08 22.45
C TYR A 16 -37.96 20.16 23.37
N PHE A 17 -38.73 21.25 23.59
CA PHE A 17 -38.35 22.33 24.51
C PHE A 17 -38.24 21.87 25.97
N GLN A 18 -39.11 20.96 26.42
CA GLN A 18 -39.03 20.43 27.79
C GLN A 18 -37.81 19.52 28.00
N ALA A 19 -37.41 18.74 26.99
CA ALA A 19 -36.22 17.88 27.08
C ALA A 19 -34.92 18.70 27.12
N GLN A 20 -34.74 19.68 26.22
CA GLN A 20 -33.55 20.53 26.18
C GLN A 20 -33.39 21.36 27.46
N HIS A 21 -34.49 21.83 28.04
CA HIS A 21 -34.46 22.53 29.33
C HIS A 21 -34.02 21.62 30.49
N SER A 22 -34.33 20.31 30.45
CA SER A 22 -33.91 19.38 31.51
C SER A 22 -32.40 19.08 31.49
N GLU A 23 -31.80 18.92 30.32
CA GLU A 23 -30.37 18.63 30.16
C GLU A 23 -29.48 19.78 30.63
N VAL A 24 -29.82 21.02 30.29
CA VAL A 24 -29.07 22.22 30.70
C VAL A 24 -29.10 22.40 32.23
N GLN A 25 -30.26 22.13 32.86
CA GLN A 25 -30.38 22.19 34.32
C GLN A 25 -29.57 21.08 35.01
N GLU A 26 -29.44 19.91 34.39
CA GLU A 26 -28.61 18.82 34.89
C GLU A 26 -27.11 19.11 34.77
N ALA A 27 -26.66 19.64 33.63
CA ALA A 27 -25.28 20.08 33.42
C ALA A 27 -24.86 21.13 34.46
N LEU A 28 -25.70 22.13 34.73
CA LEU A 28 -25.43 23.14 35.75
C LEU A 28 -25.39 22.55 37.16
N LYS A 29 -26.29 21.59 37.48
CA LYS A 29 -26.24 20.87 38.77
C LYS A 29 -24.94 20.08 38.90
N LYS A 30 -24.47 19.43 37.84
CA LYS A 30 -23.21 18.67 37.81
C LYS A 30 -22.02 19.60 38.04
N CYS A 31 -21.91 20.70 37.29
CA CYS A 31 -20.85 21.69 37.49
C CYS A 31 -20.81 22.22 38.93
N ARG A 32 -21.97 22.54 39.51
CA ARG A 32 -22.06 23.08 40.88
C ARG A 32 -21.69 22.08 42.00
N LYS A 33 -21.53 20.79 41.70
CA LYS A 33 -20.97 19.81 42.64
C LYS A 33 -19.44 19.96 42.77
N GLU A 34 -18.79 20.45 41.72
CA GLU A 34 -17.33 20.52 41.61
C GLU A 34 -16.81 21.97 41.68
N PHE A 35 -17.59 22.93 41.20
CA PHE A 35 -17.21 24.34 41.10
C PHE A 35 -18.24 25.28 41.74
N ASN A 36 -17.83 26.50 42.08
CA ASN A 36 -18.74 27.52 42.61
C ASN A 36 -19.65 28.10 41.50
N LYS A 37 -20.73 28.77 41.90
CA LYS A 37 -21.70 29.36 40.95
C LYS A 37 -21.07 30.37 39.98
N LYS A 38 -20.08 31.16 40.43
CA LYS A 38 -19.42 32.16 39.58
C LYS A 38 -18.62 31.48 38.47
N THR A 39 -17.87 30.43 38.79
CA THR A 39 -17.11 29.64 37.81
C THR A 39 -18.05 28.96 36.81
N CYS A 40 -19.09 28.27 37.27
CA CYS A 40 -20.03 27.63 36.34
C CYS A 40 -20.76 28.61 35.42
N LEU A 41 -20.88 29.89 35.78
CA LEU A 41 -21.53 30.92 34.96
C LEU A 41 -20.51 31.90 34.34
N ALA A 42 -19.23 31.55 34.38
CA ALA A 42 -18.20 32.30 33.67
C ALA A 42 -18.14 31.85 32.21
N ASP A 43 -17.58 32.73 31.39
CA ASP A 43 -17.22 32.51 29.99
C ASP A 43 -15.81 33.13 29.89
N GLU A 44 -14.79 32.28 29.92
CA GLU A 44 -13.39 32.69 30.13
C GLU A 44 -12.72 33.05 28.81
N ASP A 45 -12.99 32.28 27.75
CA ASP A 45 -12.48 32.51 26.40
C ASP A 45 -13.39 33.38 25.52
N LYS A 46 -14.59 33.75 26.02
CA LYS A 46 -15.53 34.69 25.41
C LYS A 46 -16.14 34.19 24.11
N ASP A 47 -16.33 32.88 23.98
CA ASP A 47 -17.02 32.27 22.84
C ASP A 47 -18.55 32.27 22.97
N SER A 48 -19.09 32.87 24.04
CA SER A 48 -20.51 32.94 24.40
C SER A 48 -21.11 31.62 24.91
N ILE A 49 -20.27 30.66 25.28
CA ILE A 49 -20.66 29.41 25.91
C ILE A 49 -20.19 29.47 27.37
N LEU A 50 -21.11 29.16 28.29
CA LEU A 50 -20.79 29.19 29.70
C LEU A 50 -19.95 27.97 30.06
N PHE A 51 -19.00 28.13 30.99
CA PHE A 51 -18.07 27.10 31.47
C PHE A 51 -18.68 25.71 31.70
N TYR A 52 -19.94 25.64 32.17
CA TYR A 52 -20.60 24.34 32.44
C TYR A 52 -21.16 23.63 31.19
N LEU A 53 -21.21 24.31 30.05
CA LEU A 53 -21.63 23.80 28.74
C LEU A 53 -20.46 23.71 27.75
N ASP A 54 -19.32 24.27 28.12
CA ASP A 54 -18.12 24.36 27.32
C ASP A 54 -17.16 23.21 27.65
N ASN A 55 -16.74 22.49 26.61
CA ASN A 55 -15.78 21.40 26.71
C ASN A 55 -14.32 21.90 26.69
N CYS A 56 -14.08 23.12 26.21
CA CYS A 56 -12.76 23.74 26.10
C CYS A 56 -12.74 25.15 26.72
N PRO A 57 -12.90 25.28 28.06
CA PRO A 57 -13.18 26.57 28.71
C PRO A 57 -12.12 27.68 28.59
N THR A 58 -11.00 27.40 27.95
CA THR A 58 -9.87 28.32 27.77
C THR A 58 -9.51 28.54 26.29
N GLU A 59 -10.24 27.92 25.36
CA GLU A 59 -9.97 27.96 23.93
C GLU A 59 -11.27 28.14 23.16
N SER A 60 -11.49 29.34 22.62
CA SER A 60 -12.76 29.67 21.97
C SER A 60 -13.16 28.69 20.87
N GLY A 61 -14.42 28.25 20.87
CA GLY A 61 -14.94 27.37 19.85
C GLY A 61 -16.42 27.58 19.50
N PRO A 62 -16.88 26.98 18.40
CA PRO A 62 -18.29 27.03 18.01
C PRO A 62 -19.18 26.22 18.96
N ILE A 63 -20.44 26.62 19.08
CA ILE A 63 -21.46 25.88 19.84
C ILE A 63 -21.70 24.49 19.27
N GLU A 64 -21.53 24.32 17.96
CA GLU A 64 -21.62 23.04 17.26
C GLU A 64 -20.58 22.03 17.75
N ASN A 65 -19.44 22.50 18.27
CA ASN A 65 -18.39 21.66 18.86
C ASN A 65 -18.26 21.88 20.38
N ARG A 66 -19.33 22.36 21.03
CA ARG A 66 -19.39 22.57 22.48
C ARG A 66 -18.24 23.43 23.01
N GLY A 67 -17.94 24.54 22.32
CA GLY A 67 -16.91 25.50 22.72
C GLY A 67 -15.48 25.07 22.42
N CYS A 68 -15.27 23.92 21.77
CA CYS A 68 -13.93 23.53 21.33
C CYS A 68 -13.66 23.97 19.88
N PRO A 69 -12.44 24.42 19.54
CA PRO A 69 -12.04 24.53 18.14
C PRO A 69 -12.10 23.16 17.45
N TRP A 70 -12.38 23.15 16.15
CA TRP A 70 -12.26 21.91 15.37
C TRP A 70 -10.79 21.61 15.11
N PRO A 71 -10.35 20.34 15.22
CA PRO A 71 -9.00 19.96 14.86
C PRO A 71 -8.77 20.03 13.34
N ASP A 72 -7.49 20.15 12.98
CA ASP A 72 -6.91 19.93 11.66
C ASP A 72 -5.71 19.01 11.90
N THR A 73 -5.94 17.72 11.74
CA THR A 73 -5.04 16.65 12.22
C THR A 73 -3.78 16.55 11.36
N ASP A 74 -3.90 16.73 10.04
CA ASP A 74 -2.77 16.65 9.11
C ASP A 74 -2.18 18.01 8.70
N LYS A 75 -2.84 19.10 9.10
CA LYS A 75 -2.39 20.49 8.95
C LYS A 75 -2.35 20.97 7.51
N ASP A 76 -3.28 20.50 6.69
CA ASP A 76 -3.44 20.97 5.31
C ASP A 76 -4.24 22.28 5.17
N GLY A 77 -4.86 22.73 6.28
CA GLY A 77 -5.67 23.94 6.35
C GLY A 77 -7.17 23.71 6.18
N ILE A 78 -7.62 22.46 6.08
CA ILE A 78 -9.01 22.02 6.10
C ILE A 78 -9.28 21.36 7.46
N LEU A 79 -10.35 21.77 8.12
CA LEU A 79 -10.70 21.19 9.42
C LEU A 79 -11.16 19.74 9.22
N ASP A 80 -10.86 18.84 10.16
CA ASP A 80 -11.19 17.39 10.09
C ASP A 80 -12.67 17.12 9.77
N LYS A 81 -13.56 18.04 10.14
CA LYS A 81 -15.01 17.94 9.85
C LYS A 81 -15.39 18.19 8.39
N ASP A 82 -14.53 18.88 7.64
CA ASP A 82 -14.71 19.28 6.24
C ASP A 82 -13.71 18.54 5.31
N ASP A 83 -12.73 17.84 5.89
CA ASP A 83 -11.70 17.08 5.19
C ASP A 83 -12.17 15.63 4.89
N GLN A 84 -12.00 15.20 3.64
CA GLN A 84 -12.29 13.83 3.22
C GLN A 84 -11.17 12.84 3.59
N CYS A 85 -9.96 13.33 3.86
CA CYS A 85 -8.78 12.55 4.24
C CYS A 85 -8.07 13.12 5.49
N PRO A 86 -8.70 13.17 6.69
CA PRO A 86 -8.18 13.89 7.88
C PRO A 86 -6.81 13.45 8.43
N GLU A 87 -6.23 12.37 7.90
CA GLU A 87 -4.92 11.85 8.32
C GLU A 87 -3.83 12.04 7.25
N ILE A 88 -4.17 12.56 6.07
CA ILE A 88 -3.29 12.63 4.90
C ILE A 88 -3.48 13.97 4.19
N ALA A 89 -2.59 14.91 4.49
CA ALA A 89 -2.66 16.27 3.97
C ALA A 89 -2.84 16.32 2.45
N GLY A 90 -3.84 17.07 2.00
CA GLY A 90 -4.17 17.23 0.60
C GLY A 90 -4.57 18.65 0.21
N PRO A 91 -4.68 18.93 -1.10
CA PRO A 91 -5.14 20.22 -1.57
C PRO A 91 -6.62 20.46 -1.28
N ILE A 92 -6.98 21.73 -1.03
CA ILE A 92 -8.38 22.16 -0.90
C ILE A 92 -9.21 21.85 -2.15
N GLU A 93 -8.58 21.87 -3.33
CA GLU A 93 -9.23 21.51 -4.60
C GLU A 93 -9.67 20.04 -4.66
N ASN A 94 -9.13 19.18 -3.79
CA ASN A 94 -9.50 17.78 -3.65
C ASN A 94 -10.04 17.44 -2.25
N ASN A 95 -10.63 18.43 -1.56
CA ASN A 95 -11.23 18.27 -0.23
C ASN A 95 -10.29 17.61 0.79
N GLY A 96 -9.01 18.00 0.78
CA GLY A 96 -8.00 17.53 1.73
C GLY A 96 -7.42 16.15 1.41
N CYS A 97 -7.84 15.54 0.30
CA CYS A 97 -7.24 14.29 -0.17
C CYS A 97 -6.11 14.53 -1.18
N ILE A 98 -5.07 13.71 -1.16
CA ILE A 98 -4.12 13.62 -2.27
C ILE A 98 -4.82 13.18 -3.57
N TRP A 99 -4.36 13.66 -4.72
CA TRP A 99 -4.85 13.19 -6.01
C TRP A 99 -4.37 11.76 -6.29
N SER A 100 -5.27 10.93 -6.80
CA SER A 100 -4.94 9.57 -7.24
C SER A 100 -4.21 9.56 -8.57
N ASP A 101 -3.37 8.54 -8.74
CA ASP A 101 -2.75 8.11 -10.00
C ASP A 101 -2.95 6.59 -10.02
N THR A 102 -4.07 6.17 -10.61
CA THR A 102 -4.61 4.82 -10.46
C THR A 102 -3.76 3.79 -11.18
N ASP A 103 -3.08 4.17 -12.27
CA ASP A 103 -2.24 3.27 -13.06
C ASP A 103 -0.73 3.48 -12.85
N GLY A 104 -0.35 4.56 -12.17
CA GLY A 104 1.02 4.81 -11.73
C GLY A 104 1.93 5.36 -12.83
N ASP A 105 1.37 5.97 -13.88
CA ASP A 105 2.15 6.50 -15.00
C ASP A 105 2.77 7.89 -14.74
N GLY A 106 2.38 8.53 -13.63
CA GLY A 106 2.84 9.85 -13.20
C GLY A 106 1.97 11.01 -13.68
N VAL A 107 0.85 10.74 -14.34
CA VAL A 107 -0.23 11.69 -14.66
C VAL A 107 -1.39 11.43 -13.70
N LEU A 108 -1.82 12.46 -12.97
CA LEU A 108 -2.92 12.29 -12.00
C LEU A 108 -4.23 11.95 -12.72
N ASP A 109 -5.09 11.13 -12.11
CA ASP A 109 -6.37 10.68 -12.69
C ASP A 109 -7.25 11.82 -13.23
N LYS A 110 -7.13 13.03 -12.64
CA LYS A 110 -7.86 14.22 -13.08
C LYS A 110 -7.32 14.85 -14.38
N ASP A 111 -6.06 14.60 -14.69
CA ASP A 111 -5.33 15.10 -15.87
C ASP A 111 -5.08 13.98 -16.90
N ASP A 112 -5.43 12.74 -16.55
CA ASP A 112 -5.23 11.53 -17.34
C ASP A 112 -6.49 11.20 -18.18
N ALA A 113 -6.30 11.05 -19.49
CA ALA A 113 -7.35 10.64 -20.42
C ALA A 113 -7.57 9.12 -20.44
N CYS A 114 -6.65 8.34 -19.87
CA CYS A 114 -6.68 6.90 -19.73
C CYS A 114 -6.35 6.41 -18.29
N PRO A 115 -7.10 6.80 -17.22
CA PRO A 115 -6.72 6.63 -15.80
C PRO A 115 -6.47 5.20 -15.27
N ILE A 116 -6.65 4.17 -16.10
CA ILE A 116 -6.47 2.77 -15.71
C ILE A 116 -5.50 2.04 -16.67
N ILE A 117 -4.87 2.75 -17.60
CA ILE A 117 -3.97 2.21 -18.63
C ILE A 117 -2.76 3.14 -18.74
N PRO A 118 -1.58 2.73 -18.24
CA PRO A 118 -0.42 3.62 -18.18
C PRO A 118 -0.03 4.19 -19.55
N GLY A 119 0.24 5.49 -19.59
CA GLY A 119 0.66 6.20 -20.78
C GLY A 119 1.81 7.16 -20.59
N LEU A 120 1.89 8.13 -21.49
CA LEU A 120 2.90 9.18 -21.45
C LEU A 120 2.26 10.51 -21.04
N PRO A 121 2.96 11.36 -20.26
CA PRO A 121 2.49 12.72 -19.98
C PRO A 121 2.20 13.53 -21.24
N GLU A 122 3.00 13.38 -22.31
CA GLU A 122 2.77 14.09 -23.58
C GLU A 122 1.52 13.60 -24.34
N LEU A 123 0.95 12.47 -23.94
CA LEU A 123 -0.26 11.87 -24.50
C LEU A 123 -1.44 11.91 -23.52
N HIS A 124 -1.37 12.78 -22.50
CA HIS A 124 -2.39 12.89 -21.45
C HIS A 124 -2.64 11.55 -20.76
N GLY A 125 -1.57 10.85 -20.36
CA GLY A 125 -1.63 9.57 -19.66
C GLY A 125 -2.15 8.38 -20.48
N CYS A 126 -2.40 8.58 -21.78
CA CYS A 126 -2.75 7.48 -22.67
C CYS A 126 -1.52 6.82 -23.32
N PRO A 127 -1.58 5.50 -23.59
CA PRO A 127 -0.51 4.82 -24.30
C PRO A 127 -0.48 5.25 -25.78
N PRO A 128 0.70 5.27 -26.43
CA PRO A 128 0.78 5.62 -27.84
C PRO A 128 0.10 4.57 -28.72
N LYS A 129 -0.50 5.05 -29.82
CA LYS A 129 -1.12 4.19 -30.84
C LYS A 129 -0.05 3.34 -31.53
N LYS A 130 -0.41 2.10 -31.88
CA LYS A 130 0.48 1.07 -32.47
C LYS A 130 1.35 1.53 -33.66
N ASN A 131 0.92 2.53 -34.42
CA ASN A 131 1.66 3.06 -35.57
C ASN A 131 2.87 3.94 -35.19
N ASP A 132 2.99 4.39 -33.94
CA ASP A 132 4.02 5.35 -33.49
C ASP A 132 4.97 4.81 -32.40
N CYS A 133 5.11 3.48 -32.28
CA CYS A 133 5.85 2.85 -31.17
C CYS A 133 7.38 3.02 -31.19
N LYS A 134 7.97 3.58 -32.25
CA LYS A 134 9.43 3.71 -32.34
C LYS A 134 9.96 4.70 -31.31
N GLU A 135 9.40 5.91 -31.29
CA GLU A 135 9.82 6.97 -30.36
C GLU A 135 9.53 6.57 -28.91
N TYR A 136 8.36 5.98 -28.66
CA TYR A 136 8.00 5.46 -27.33
C TYR A 136 9.04 4.48 -26.80
N ARG A 137 9.41 3.47 -27.59
CA ARG A 137 10.42 2.46 -27.20
C ARG A 137 11.78 3.08 -26.95
N GLU A 138 12.16 4.11 -27.71
CA GLU A 138 13.41 4.84 -27.52
C GLU A 138 13.42 5.61 -26.19
N LYS A 139 12.36 6.37 -25.88
CA LYS A 139 12.18 7.06 -24.60
C LYS A 139 12.16 6.08 -23.42
N ALA A 140 11.40 5.00 -23.52
CA ALA A 140 11.33 3.96 -22.50
C ALA A 140 12.70 3.31 -22.25
N ASN A 141 13.48 3.05 -23.30
CA ASN A 141 14.83 2.54 -23.16
C ASN A 141 15.77 3.58 -22.49
N ILE A 142 15.69 4.87 -22.83
CA ILE A 142 16.47 5.92 -22.17
C ILE A 142 16.13 6.01 -20.68
N LYS A 143 14.83 6.04 -20.33
CA LYS A 143 14.34 6.00 -18.93
C LYS A 143 14.93 4.80 -18.20
N PHE A 144 14.86 3.62 -18.82
CA PHE A 144 15.39 2.39 -18.25
C PHE A 144 16.93 2.39 -18.07
N GLN A 145 17.70 2.91 -19.04
CA GLN A 145 19.16 3.02 -18.89
C GLN A 145 19.53 3.99 -17.76
N LYS A 146 18.79 5.10 -17.63
CA LYS A 146 18.94 6.02 -16.51
C LYS A 146 18.64 5.33 -15.18
N PHE A 147 17.52 4.60 -15.09
CA PHE A 147 17.16 3.81 -13.92
C PHE A 147 18.30 2.86 -13.52
N LYS A 148 18.82 2.06 -14.46
CA LYS A 148 19.96 1.16 -14.19
C LYS A 148 21.20 1.87 -13.67
N THR A 149 21.44 3.09 -14.14
CA THR A 149 22.59 3.91 -13.73
C THR A 149 22.38 4.48 -12.32
N ASP A 150 21.18 5.02 -12.05
CA ASP A 150 20.81 5.58 -10.75
C ASP A 150 20.79 4.50 -9.65
N TYR A 151 20.59 3.22 -10.02
CA TYR A 151 20.57 2.06 -9.13
C TYR A 151 21.69 1.04 -9.43
N ALA A 152 22.90 1.51 -9.73
CA ALA A 152 24.01 0.64 -10.16
C ALA A 152 24.47 -0.38 -9.09
N ASP A 153 24.31 -0.07 -7.80
CA ASP A 153 24.72 -0.93 -6.68
C ASP A 153 23.61 -1.90 -6.21
N ILE A 154 22.44 -1.85 -6.83
CA ILE A 154 21.23 -2.56 -6.42
C ILE A 154 21.41 -4.08 -6.32
N GLU A 155 22.25 -4.67 -7.17
CA GLU A 155 22.60 -6.10 -7.13
C GLU A 155 23.21 -6.48 -5.77
N SER A 156 24.19 -5.69 -5.32
CA SER A 156 24.89 -5.93 -4.07
C SER A 156 24.01 -5.69 -2.84
N ILE A 157 23.05 -4.76 -2.96
CA ILE A 157 22.04 -4.47 -1.94
C ILE A 157 21.08 -5.66 -1.82
N TYR A 158 20.65 -6.22 -2.96
CA TYR A 158 19.65 -7.27 -3.00
C TYR A 158 20.20 -8.66 -2.63
N ASP A 159 21.48 -8.93 -2.90
CA ASP A 159 22.17 -10.12 -2.42
C ASP A 159 22.01 -10.33 -0.91
N LYS A 160 22.14 -9.23 -0.14
CA LYS A 160 22.03 -9.27 1.32
C LYS A 160 20.60 -9.56 1.75
N ILE A 161 19.62 -8.85 1.20
CA ILE A 161 18.22 -8.98 1.64
C ILE A 161 17.61 -10.31 1.26
N ASN A 162 17.96 -10.85 0.08
CA ASN A 162 17.55 -12.18 -0.36
C ASN A 162 17.96 -13.24 0.68
N THR A 163 19.21 -13.18 1.16
CA THR A 163 19.72 -14.11 2.16
C THR A 163 19.04 -13.92 3.53
N ILE A 164 18.85 -12.67 3.96
CA ILE A 164 18.16 -12.33 5.23
C ILE A 164 16.74 -12.92 5.23
N ILE A 165 16.02 -12.73 4.14
CA ILE A 165 14.63 -13.19 4.01
C ILE A 165 14.58 -14.71 4.01
N LEU A 166 15.40 -15.39 3.19
CA LEU A 166 15.54 -16.86 3.18
C LEU A 166 15.77 -17.44 4.58
N ASP A 167 16.73 -16.88 5.29
CA ASP A 167 17.10 -17.34 6.63
C ASP A 167 15.99 -17.11 7.66
N TYR A 168 15.38 -15.93 7.63
CA TYR A 168 14.26 -15.60 8.51
C TYR A 168 13.10 -16.59 8.33
N MET A 169 12.74 -16.89 7.08
CA MET A 169 11.63 -17.80 6.79
C MET A 169 11.94 -19.22 7.21
N MET A 170 13.13 -19.74 6.88
CA MET A 170 13.50 -21.11 7.24
C MET A 170 13.54 -21.33 8.76
N LYS A 171 13.93 -20.31 9.52
CA LYS A 171 13.81 -20.29 11.00
C LYS A 171 12.36 -20.23 11.46
N GLY A 172 11.51 -19.46 10.78
CA GLY A 172 10.08 -19.39 11.10
C GLY A 172 9.34 -20.71 10.89
N TYR A 173 9.86 -21.63 10.08
CA TYR A 173 9.22 -22.89 9.71
C TYR A 173 9.89 -24.14 10.31
N THR A 174 10.54 -24.06 11.47
CA THR A 174 11.36 -25.15 12.05
C THR A 174 10.78 -26.55 11.95
N LYS A 175 9.49 -26.74 12.30
CA LYS A 175 8.81 -28.06 12.22
C LYS A 175 8.67 -28.54 10.78
N THR A 176 8.22 -27.67 9.88
CA THR A 176 8.04 -27.99 8.45
C THR A 176 9.38 -28.19 7.76
N SER A 177 10.35 -27.31 7.97
CA SER A 177 11.67 -27.34 7.35
C SER A 177 12.51 -28.55 7.77
N ALA A 178 12.26 -29.12 8.95
CA ALA A 178 12.85 -30.39 9.39
C ALA A 178 12.43 -31.59 8.50
N SER A 179 11.24 -31.55 7.89
CA SER A 179 10.78 -32.63 7.00
C SER A 179 11.64 -32.70 5.73
N LYS A 180 12.14 -33.89 5.38
CA LYS A 180 12.90 -34.11 4.14
C LYS A 180 12.08 -33.80 2.88
N SER A 181 10.76 -33.94 2.95
CA SER A 181 9.85 -33.72 1.83
C SER A 181 9.33 -32.27 1.72
N ALA A 182 9.74 -31.38 2.62
CA ALA A 182 9.37 -29.97 2.55
C ALA A 182 9.99 -29.24 1.36
N TYR A 183 9.34 -28.16 0.92
CA TYR A 183 9.79 -27.36 -0.21
C TYR A 183 9.54 -25.86 0.03
N ILE A 184 10.34 -25.04 -0.64
CA ILE A 184 10.20 -23.58 -0.64
C ILE A 184 9.30 -23.24 -1.82
N TYR A 185 8.27 -22.41 -1.59
CA TYR A 185 7.39 -21.92 -2.66
C TYR A 185 7.47 -20.40 -2.73
N ILE A 186 7.98 -19.90 -3.85
CA ILE A 186 8.16 -18.46 -4.07
C ILE A 186 7.21 -18.04 -5.17
N LYS A 187 6.41 -17.01 -4.91
CA LYS A 187 5.69 -16.30 -5.96
C LYS A 187 6.67 -15.35 -6.65
N TYR A 188 7.21 -15.78 -7.78
CA TYR A 188 8.39 -15.17 -8.39
C TYR A 188 8.01 -14.10 -9.41
N ILE A 189 7.13 -14.42 -10.39
CA ILE A 189 6.81 -13.47 -11.46
C ILE A 189 5.30 -13.33 -11.64
N SER A 190 4.82 -12.09 -11.50
CA SER A 190 3.53 -11.66 -12.03
C SER A 190 3.78 -10.37 -12.78
N ASN A 191 3.70 -10.42 -14.10
CA ASN A 191 3.67 -9.23 -14.91
C ASN A 191 2.19 -8.88 -15.10
N ASN A 192 1.65 -8.05 -14.21
CA ASN A 192 0.24 -7.63 -14.24
C ASN A 192 0.04 -6.35 -15.07
N ALA A 193 1.06 -5.93 -15.80
CA ALA A 193 0.93 -4.78 -16.67
C ALA A 193 -0.04 -5.13 -17.81
N TYR A 194 -1.08 -4.31 -17.94
CA TYR A 194 -2.19 -4.44 -18.89
C TYR A 194 -1.65 -4.64 -20.31
N PHE A 195 -2.08 -5.68 -21.03
CA PHE A 195 -1.69 -5.86 -22.44
C PHE A 195 -2.76 -5.23 -23.33
N ASP A 196 -2.41 -4.15 -24.04
CA ASP A 196 -3.28 -3.57 -25.07
C ASP A 196 -2.70 -3.84 -26.46
N GLU A 197 -3.37 -4.69 -27.21
CA GLU A 197 -2.98 -5.04 -28.59
C GLU A 197 -3.03 -3.86 -29.58
N HIS A 198 -3.68 -2.76 -29.19
CA HIS A 198 -3.82 -1.52 -29.96
C HIS A 198 -2.80 -0.44 -29.59
N SER A 199 -1.99 -0.68 -28.54
CA SER A 199 -1.00 0.28 -28.07
C SER A 199 0.44 -0.23 -28.25
N CYS A 200 1.39 0.62 -27.90
CA CYS A 200 2.81 0.27 -27.86
C CYS A 200 3.25 -0.44 -26.58
N TYR A 201 2.37 -0.52 -25.59
CA TYR A 201 2.63 -1.15 -24.31
C TYR A 201 2.51 -2.67 -24.48
N ASP A 202 3.62 -3.37 -24.26
CA ASP A 202 3.68 -4.83 -24.33
C ASP A 202 3.27 -5.48 -23.00
N GLY A 203 2.78 -4.69 -22.04
CA GLY A 203 2.47 -5.16 -20.71
C GLY A 203 3.73 -5.47 -19.90
N ILE A 204 4.91 -4.92 -20.24
CA ILE A 204 6.18 -5.23 -19.57
C ILE A 204 6.83 -3.93 -19.05
N ASP A 205 6.67 -3.63 -17.75
CA ASP A 205 7.46 -2.58 -17.11
C ASP A 205 8.93 -3.05 -16.95
N ASN A 206 9.84 -2.42 -17.69
CA ASN A 206 11.26 -2.75 -17.68
C ASN A 206 11.94 -2.52 -16.31
N GLU A 207 11.51 -1.51 -15.55
CA GLU A 207 12.07 -1.17 -14.24
C GLU A 207 11.63 -2.21 -13.20
N TYR A 208 10.33 -2.52 -13.17
CA TYR A 208 9.79 -3.57 -12.30
C TYR A 208 10.41 -4.94 -12.62
N ASN A 209 10.48 -5.31 -13.90
CA ASN A 209 11.12 -6.56 -14.32
C ASN A 209 12.62 -6.56 -14.05
N PHE A 210 13.29 -5.42 -14.10
CA PHE A 210 14.67 -5.34 -13.65
C PHE A 210 14.79 -5.62 -12.15
N LEU A 211 13.97 -4.98 -11.30
CA LEU A 211 13.99 -5.19 -9.85
C LEU A 211 13.63 -6.63 -9.45
N ILE A 212 12.64 -7.24 -10.09
CA ILE A 212 12.24 -8.62 -9.79
C ILE A 212 13.38 -9.60 -10.06
N THR A 213 14.22 -9.33 -11.07
CA THR A 213 15.38 -10.18 -11.36
C THR A 213 16.53 -10.03 -10.35
N LYS A 214 16.53 -8.96 -9.55
CA LYS A 214 17.48 -8.77 -8.44
C LYS A 214 17.05 -9.58 -7.22
N PHE A 215 15.75 -9.81 -7.08
CA PHE A 215 15.19 -10.60 -6.01
C PHE A 215 15.14 -12.08 -6.40
N TRP A 216 15.40 -12.98 -5.45
CA TRP A 216 15.64 -14.41 -5.75
C TRP A 216 16.64 -14.61 -6.89
N ASN A 217 17.68 -13.77 -6.91
CA ASN A 217 18.73 -13.88 -7.90
C ASN A 217 19.40 -15.27 -7.83
N LYS A 218 20.15 -15.61 -8.88
CA LYS A 218 20.86 -16.89 -8.96
C LYS A 218 21.61 -17.23 -7.67
N LYS A 219 22.36 -16.28 -7.11
CA LYS A 219 23.14 -16.46 -5.88
C LYS A 219 22.26 -16.81 -4.67
N ALA A 220 21.11 -16.17 -4.52
CA ALA A 220 20.16 -16.47 -3.46
C ALA A 220 19.53 -17.86 -3.61
N LEU A 221 19.15 -18.23 -4.83
CA LEU A 221 18.58 -19.55 -5.14
C LEU A 221 19.61 -20.67 -4.92
N GLU A 222 20.85 -20.47 -5.37
CA GLU A 222 21.96 -21.37 -5.11
C GLU A 222 22.26 -21.47 -3.61
N HIS A 223 22.27 -20.35 -2.88
CA HIS A 223 22.44 -20.34 -1.42
C HIS A 223 21.34 -21.16 -0.73
N ALA A 224 20.07 -20.95 -1.10
CA ALA A 224 18.95 -21.70 -0.56
C ALA A 224 19.07 -23.20 -0.86
N HIS A 225 19.41 -23.54 -2.12
CA HIS A 225 19.60 -24.91 -2.56
C HIS A 225 20.73 -25.60 -1.78
N THR A 226 21.91 -24.96 -1.66
CA THR A 226 23.07 -25.52 -0.96
C THR A 226 22.82 -25.67 0.54
N LYS A 227 22.28 -24.63 1.19
CA LYS A 227 22.10 -24.58 2.64
C LYS A 227 20.96 -25.47 3.13
N TYR A 228 19.83 -25.47 2.42
CA TYR A 228 18.61 -26.14 2.88
C TYR A 228 18.35 -27.46 2.16
N GLY A 229 18.87 -27.64 0.94
CA GLY A 229 18.72 -28.88 0.17
C GLY A 229 17.27 -29.27 -0.15
N LYS A 230 16.36 -28.30 -0.20
CA LYS A 230 14.93 -28.48 -0.50
C LYS A 230 14.64 -28.18 -1.97
N ASP A 231 13.59 -28.79 -2.51
CA ASP A 231 13.03 -28.34 -3.79
C ASP A 231 12.60 -26.87 -3.64
N ILE A 232 12.87 -26.06 -4.67
CA ILE A 232 12.38 -24.67 -4.77
C ILE A 232 11.42 -24.61 -5.95
N TYR A 233 10.19 -24.21 -5.66
CA TYR A 233 9.16 -23.98 -6.65
C TYR A 233 8.97 -22.49 -6.82
N LEU A 234 9.15 -22.01 -8.06
CA LEU A 234 8.83 -20.63 -8.43
C LEU A 234 7.54 -20.66 -9.25
N SER A 235 6.54 -19.87 -8.83
CA SER A 235 5.38 -19.60 -9.69
C SER A 235 5.61 -18.36 -10.54
N THR A 236 5.16 -18.45 -11.78
CA THR A 236 5.23 -17.41 -12.80
C THR A 236 3.93 -17.39 -13.59
N LYS A 237 3.48 -16.20 -14.00
CA LYS A 237 2.41 -16.05 -15.00
C LYS A 237 2.93 -15.98 -16.43
N LEU A 238 4.24 -15.81 -16.61
CA LEU A 238 4.86 -15.73 -17.93
C LEU A 238 5.00 -17.11 -18.56
N SER A 239 4.79 -17.17 -19.89
CA SER A 239 5.08 -18.34 -20.69
C SER A 239 6.59 -18.60 -20.77
N TYR A 240 6.97 -19.76 -21.29
CA TYR A 240 8.38 -20.05 -21.55
C TYR A 240 8.96 -19.05 -22.56
N GLU A 241 8.19 -18.74 -23.60
CA GLU A 241 8.55 -17.82 -24.67
C GLU A 241 8.81 -16.42 -24.12
N ASP A 242 7.92 -15.91 -23.26
CA ASP A 242 8.06 -14.59 -22.63
C ASP A 242 9.27 -14.56 -21.70
N LEU A 243 9.45 -15.57 -20.85
CA LEU A 243 10.62 -15.67 -19.97
C LEU A 243 11.92 -15.72 -20.78
N ASN A 244 11.91 -16.48 -21.88
CA ASN A 244 13.07 -16.61 -22.74
C ASN A 244 13.35 -15.31 -23.52
N ALA A 245 12.34 -14.51 -23.86
CA ALA A 245 12.51 -13.18 -24.43
C ALA A 245 13.13 -12.20 -23.43
N LEU A 246 12.74 -12.26 -22.16
CA LEU A 246 13.29 -11.44 -21.08
C LEU A 246 14.73 -11.82 -20.68
N ARG A 247 15.19 -13.01 -21.08
CA ARG A 247 16.48 -13.59 -20.69
C ARG A 247 17.69 -12.73 -21.07
N ALA A 248 17.58 -11.85 -22.06
CA ALA A 248 18.72 -11.14 -22.65
C ALA A 248 19.58 -10.45 -21.58
N HIS A 249 20.79 -11.00 -21.36
CA HIS A 249 21.80 -10.55 -20.40
C HIS A 249 21.40 -10.64 -18.92
N ASN A 250 20.52 -11.58 -18.55
CA ASN A 250 20.12 -11.81 -17.16
C ASN A 250 20.48 -13.23 -16.68
N GLU A 251 21.53 -13.35 -15.86
CA GLU A 251 22.02 -14.64 -15.37
C GLU A 251 21.02 -15.40 -14.49
N THR A 252 20.13 -14.69 -13.79
CA THR A 252 19.07 -15.30 -12.98
C THR A 252 18.03 -15.94 -13.88
N LEU A 253 17.60 -15.26 -14.94
CA LEU A 253 16.67 -15.82 -15.92
C LEU A 253 17.28 -17.01 -16.67
N ASP A 254 18.55 -16.90 -17.07
CA ASP A 254 19.32 -18.01 -17.64
C ASP A 254 19.36 -19.23 -16.70
N TYR A 255 19.47 -19.00 -15.39
CA TYR A 255 19.50 -20.05 -14.39
C TYR A 255 18.14 -20.73 -14.22
N ILE A 256 17.06 -19.97 -14.03
CA ILE A 256 15.73 -20.53 -13.72
C ILE A 256 15.08 -21.20 -14.93
N ILE A 257 15.32 -20.72 -16.16
CA ILE A 257 14.72 -21.27 -17.38
C ILE A 257 15.13 -22.73 -17.59
N LYS A 258 16.33 -23.12 -17.15
CA LYS A 258 16.80 -24.52 -17.18
C LYS A 258 15.89 -25.48 -16.40
N TYR A 259 15.10 -24.93 -15.48
CA TYR A 259 14.21 -25.67 -14.59
C TYR A 259 12.73 -25.42 -14.89
N TYR A 260 12.41 -24.74 -16.00
CA TYR A 260 11.04 -24.47 -16.42
C TYR A 260 10.43 -25.72 -17.06
N ASP A 261 9.30 -26.14 -16.52
CA ASP A 261 8.45 -27.20 -17.07
C ASP A 261 7.36 -26.56 -17.94
N GLN A 262 7.45 -26.80 -19.26
CA GLN A 262 6.51 -26.27 -20.24
C GLN A 262 5.11 -26.87 -20.14
N GLU A 263 4.97 -28.11 -19.66
CA GLU A 263 3.66 -28.76 -19.54
C GLU A 263 2.89 -28.21 -18.35
N THR A 264 3.58 -27.99 -17.23
CA THR A 264 2.94 -27.54 -15.99
C THR A 264 3.02 -26.03 -15.76
N MET A 265 3.74 -25.30 -16.62
CA MET A 265 4.06 -23.87 -16.50
C MET A 265 4.64 -23.52 -15.13
N LYS A 266 5.53 -24.37 -14.62
CA LYS A 266 6.14 -24.22 -13.29
C LYS A 266 7.64 -24.33 -13.39
N ILE A 267 8.33 -23.56 -12.56
CA ILE A 267 9.78 -23.68 -12.41
C ILE A 267 10.04 -24.49 -11.16
N LYS A 268 10.74 -25.63 -11.32
CA LYS A 268 11.13 -26.50 -10.21
C LYS A 268 12.63 -26.70 -10.18
N ILE A 269 13.30 -26.00 -9.27
CA ILE A 269 14.72 -26.23 -8.99
C ILE A 269 14.80 -27.42 -8.01
N PRO A 270 15.35 -28.57 -8.43
CA PRO A 270 15.39 -29.77 -7.61
C PRO A 270 16.30 -29.58 -6.40
N GLY A 271 15.91 -30.11 -5.25
CA GLY A 271 16.71 -30.21 -4.02
C GLY A 271 17.39 -31.57 -3.87
N LYS A 272 17.90 -31.85 -2.66
CA LYS A 272 18.55 -33.13 -2.33
C LYS A 272 17.56 -34.28 -2.16
N ASN A 273 16.32 -33.97 -1.76
CA ASN A 273 15.26 -34.94 -1.53
C ASN A 273 14.03 -34.55 -2.36
N LYS A 274 13.30 -35.55 -2.86
CA LYS A 274 12.04 -35.33 -3.57
C LYS A 274 10.98 -34.78 -2.62
N SER A 275 10.37 -33.64 -2.97
CA SER A 275 9.27 -33.06 -2.21
C SER A 275 7.96 -33.83 -2.36
N THR A 276 7.10 -33.70 -1.35
CA THR A 276 5.70 -34.14 -1.40
C THR A 276 4.82 -32.91 -1.59
N ILE A 277 4.17 -32.80 -2.75
CA ILE A 277 3.32 -31.66 -3.08
C ILE A 277 2.09 -31.68 -2.15
N GLY A 278 1.92 -30.64 -1.36
CA GLY A 278 0.82 -30.51 -0.42
C GLY A 278 1.00 -29.28 0.46
N ALA A 279 -0.12 -28.62 0.80
CA ALA A 279 -0.10 -27.38 1.56
C ALA A 279 0.70 -27.50 2.86
N ASN A 280 0.72 -28.65 3.54
CA ASN A 280 1.43 -28.83 4.81
C ASN A 280 2.96 -28.78 4.70
N PHE A 281 3.52 -28.97 3.50
CA PHE A 281 4.96 -29.07 3.26
C PHE A 281 5.55 -27.86 2.52
N SER A 282 4.70 -26.91 2.12
CA SER A 282 5.12 -25.67 1.47
C SER A 282 5.57 -24.59 2.47
N MET A 283 6.41 -23.67 2.02
CA MET A 283 6.73 -22.43 2.72
C MET A 283 6.51 -21.29 1.71
N PRO A 284 5.29 -20.73 1.61
CA PRO A 284 4.92 -19.76 0.57
C PRO A 284 5.38 -18.35 0.92
N ILE A 285 5.91 -17.64 -0.09
CA ILE A 285 6.48 -16.31 0.08
C ILE A 285 6.07 -15.43 -1.09
N ILE A 286 5.58 -14.24 -0.78
CA ILE A 286 5.23 -13.21 -1.76
C ILE A 286 6.10 -11.99 -1.49
N VAL A 287 6.69 -11.43 -2.55
CA VAL A 287 7.50 -10.22 -2.48
C VAL A 287 6.82 -9.16 -3.33
N THR A 288 6.65 -7.98 -2.75
CA THR A 288 6.06 -6.81 -3.41
C THR A 288 7.03 -5.65 -3.31
N PHE A 289 7.36 -5.05 -4.45
CA PHE A 289 8.22 -3.87 -4.51
C PHE A 289 7.34 -2.62 -4.38
N ILE A 290 7.68 -1.75 -3.43
CA ILE A 290 7.09 -0.40 -3.36
C ILE A 290 8.01 0.55 -4.13
N ASN A 291 9.33 0.43 -3.94
CA ASN A 291 10.36 1.05 -4.75
C ASN A 291 11.68 0.22 -4.61
N PRO A 292 12.79 0.59 -5.27
CA PRO A 292 14.06 -0.18 -5.20
C PRO A 292 14.64 -0.35 -3.78
N TYR A 293 14.27 0.49 -2.82
CA TYR A 293 14.78 0.47 -1.46
C TYR A 293 13.71 0.13 -0.42
N LEU A 294 12.46 -0.13 -0.82
CA LEU A 294 11.36 -0.46 0.06
C LEU A 294 10.56 -1.63 -0.51
N ILE A 295 10.58 -2.76 0.20
CA ILE A 295 9.91 -3.99 -0.21
C ILE A 295 9.03 -4.52 0.91
N LYS A 296 7.97 -5.23 0.55
CA LYS A 296 7.12 -5.98 1.47
C LYS A 296 7.28 -7.47 1.19
N VAL A 297 7.44 -8.25 2.26
CA VAL A 297 7.50 -9.70 2.21
C VAL A 297 6.34 -10.26 3.02
N GLU A 298 5.50 -11.05 2.36
CA GLU A 298 4.33 -11.67 2.95
C GLU A 298 4.54 -13.17 3.09
N ASP A 299 4.30 -13.68 4.30
CA ASP A 299 4.19 -15.10 4.60
C ASP A 299 2.70 -15.46 4.67
N ALA A 300 2.16 -15.91 3.53
CA ALA A 300 0.72 -16.14 3.34
C ALA A 300 0.11 -17.18 4.31
N LYS A 301 0.92 -18.05 4.93
CA LYS A 301 0.40 -19.02 5.91
C LYS A 301 0.36 -18.48 7.33
N LYS A 302 1.16 -17.47 7.63
CA LYS A 302 1.24 -16.86 8.96
C LYS A 302 0.51 -15.53 9.03
N GLU A 303 -0.10 -15.10 7.92
CA GLU A 303 -0.77 -13.80 7.79
C GLU A 303 0.12 -12.65 8.27
N MET A 304 1.41 -12.76 7.93
CA MET A 304 2.45 -11.85 8.42
C MET A 304 3.06 -11.09 7.25
N ILE A 305 3.12 -9.77 7.39
CA ILE A 305 3.74 -8.86 6.42
C ILE A 305 4.92 -8.18 7.11
N ILE A 306 6.08 -8.20 6.45
CA ILE A 306 7.29 -7.52 6.92
C ILE A 306 7.73 -6.55 5.83
N SER A 307 7.82 -5.27 6.19
CA SER A 307 8.41 -4.26 5.33
C SER A 307 9.92 -4.21 5.58
N TYR A 308 10.71 -4.14 4.52
CA TYR A 308 12.15 -3.91 4.59
C TYR A 308 12.48 -2.62 3.85
N GLU A 309 13.23 -1.73 4.50
CA GLU A 309 13.70 -0.47 3.93
C GLU A 309 15.22 -0.42 3.97
N TYR A 310 15.84 -0.06 2.86
CA TYR A 310 17.28 0.16 2.77
C TYR A 310 17.59 1.62 3.04
N LYS A 311 18.24 1.89 4.17
CA LYS A 311 18.60 3.26 4.60
C LYS A 311 19.93 3.23 5.34
N ASP A 312 20.78 4.22 5.10
CA ASP A 312 22.11 4.34 5.71
C ASP A 312 23.01 3.10 5.47
N GLY A 313 22.93 2.51 4.27
CA GLY A 313 23.76 1.36 3.88
C GLY A 313 23.31 0.00 4.44
N GLN A 314 22.13 -0.07 5.06
CA GLN A 314 21.63 -1.27 5.72
C GLN A 314 20.12 -1.46 5.51
N TRP A 315 19.69 -2.73 5.46
CA TRP A 315 18.28 -3.10 5.47
C TRP A 315 17.75 -3.09 6.91
N LYS A 316 16.69 -2.33 7.16
CA LYS A 316 15.92 -2.33 8.40
C LYS A 316 14.56 -2.97 8.15
N SER A 317 14.04 -3.72 9.11
CA SER A 317 12.73 -4.36 9.01
C SER A 317 11.73 -3.74 9.97
N TYR A 318 10.48 -3.65 9.51
CA TYR A 318 9.35 -3.15 10.28
C TYR A 318 8.23 -4.19 10.18
N LYS A 319 7.74 -4.64 11.34
CA LYS A 319 6.55 -5.49 11.42
C LYS A 319 5.36 -4.57 11.66
N LYS A 320 4.37 -4.64 10.78
CA LYS A 320 3.07 -4.01 11.03
C LYS A 320 2.15 -5.01 11.71
#